data_AF-A0A0W8I4R4-F1
#
_entry.id   AF-A0A0W8I4R4-F1
#
_cell.length_a   1.000
_cell.length_b   1.000
_cell.length_c   1.000
_cell.angle_alpha   90.00
_cell.angle_beta   90.00
_cell.angle_gamma   90.00
#
_symmetry.space_group_name_H-M   'P 1'
#
loop_
_entity.id
_entity.type
_entity.pdbx_description
1 polymer ?
#
loop_
_entity_poly.entity_id
_entity_poly.type
_entity_poly.pdbx_seq_one_letter_code
_entity_poly.pdbx_strand_id
1 'polypeptide(L)'
;MPQGQVPPPEPGRPAVDVDVLRTLFLSPADWIHRRVESVLMSPDGVTRRKVSLDVDLAARAPWPADAAGRLLVPVTIQAKQPLRNFDAVCQGDPVPVLSTEDNGALAELLLRGLIPEQLPPAEAAVLAHDHVPAIVHAPELLVEDALDGFWAYCEHLRVVVQELVDRGMLPAEDAEHWDADLALFTTVADQLARGFLLTFALPEEFAGRRLVLKYSMDEQYAAGGRPRARDRLRHCWMPWVGRVGLHDLASCRSFHLELTVPAEVRLHEFTVLSHEGGRPGGAGGSHRAVDRVLAEDRTVRRWPGAVRGHLALRPTSRFDDAFCEMVILPARQGITAFASVAVSLITAVLLLVGLVSTVREHVLGPGWQVPSAAASIVMSVVAVLLSWINRQPEHDVSVRVMRPLRYALNLEALVMLMLAGAASVPFTPGAAAAYWAVLVLLHVLSLVLVARTWWVRRSVDRGWYTSRARRHGR
;
A
#
# COMPACT_ATOMS: atom_id res chain seq x y z
N MET A 1 -46.63 28.42 -20.96
CA MET A 1 -46.20 27.49 -19.90
C MET A 1 -47.30 27.45 -18.86
N PRO A 2 -47.81 26.27 -18.47
CA PRO A 2 -48.88 26.20 -17.48
C PRO A 2 -48.31 26.58 -16.11
N GLN A 3 -48.89 27.63 -15.54
CA GLN A 3 -48.70 28.04 -14.16
C GLN A 3 -49.43 27.06 -13.25
N GLY A 4 -48.76 26.50 -12.24
CA GLY A 4 -49.41 25.69 -11.21
C GLY A 4 -48.73 24.40 -10.78
N GLN A 5 -47.40 24.26 -10.92
CA GLN A 5 -46.69 23.26 -10.13
C GLN A 5 -46.34 23.86 -8.78
N VAL A 6 -47.08 23.44 -7.75
CA VAL A 6 -46.65 23.52 -6.35
C VAL A 6 -45.25 22.89 -6.30
N PRO A 7 -44.22 23.58 -5.77
CA PRO A 7 -42.90 22.98 -5.60
C PRO A 7 -43.09 21.67 -4.80
N PRO A 8 -42.41 20.58 -5.16
CA PRO A 8 -42.48 19.36 -4.36
C PRO A 8 -42.15 19.75 -2.91
N PRO A 9 -42.87 19.20 -1.91
CA PRO A 9 -42.53 19.45 -0.51
C PRO A 9 -41.03 19.18 -0.36
N GLU A 10 -40.29 20.13 0.21
CA GLU A 10 -38.90 19.88 0.59
C GLU A 10 -38.90 18.53 1.30
N PRO A 11 -38.19 17.51 0.79
CA PRO A 11 -38.14 16.24 1.48
C PRO A 11 -37.52 16.57 2.83
N GLY A 12 -38.35 16.57 3.87
CA GLY A 12 -37.89 16.67 5.24
C GLY A 12 -36.90 15.53 5.38
N ARG A 13 -35.60 15.85 5.31
CA ARG A 13 -34.54 14.87 5.55
C ARG A 13 -34.94 14.22 6.86
N PRO A 14 -35.23 12.91 6.92
CA PRO A 14 -35.34 12.27 8.21
C PRO A 14 -34.03 12.61 8.92
N ALA A 15 -34.17 13.29 10.06
CA ALA A 15 -33.02 13.74 10.81
C ALA A 15 -32.30 12.47 11.24
N VAL A 16 -31.19 12.17 10.57
CA VAL A 16 -30.30 11.10 10.97
C VAL A 16 -29.93 11.39 12.43
N ASP A 17 -30.31 10.47 13.32
CA ASP A 17 -30.02 10.62 14.73
C ASP A 17 -28.49 10.59 14.94
N VAL A 18 -27.96 11.71 15.38
CA VAL A 18 -26.51 11.95 15.54
C VAL A 18 -25.93 11.03 16.61
N ASP A 19 -26.66 10.77 17.68
CA ASP A 19 -26.20 9.91 18.76
C ASP A 19 -26.10 8.45 18.31
N VAL A 20 -27.07 8.01 17.51
CA VAL A 20 -27.05 6.68 16.90
C VAL A 20 -25.84 6.56 15.97
N LEU A 21 -25.64 7.53 15.07
CA LEU A 21 -24.51 7.55 14.14
C LEU A 21 -23.17 7.55 14.87
N ARG A 22 -23.02 8.42 15.88
CA ARG A 22 -21.84 8.51 16.73
C ARG A 22 -21.53 7.16 17.37
N THR A 23 -22.53 6.52 17.95
CA THR A 23 -22.30 5.25 18.65
C THR A 23 -21.97 4.10 17.69
N LEU A 24 -22.60 4.06 16.50
CA LEU A 24 -22.26 3.08 15.47
C LEU A 24 -20.81 3.23 14.98
N PHE A 25 -20.35 4.47 14.84
CA PHE A 25 -19.01 4.79 14.36
C PHE A 25 -17.91 4.55 15.41
N LEU A 26 -18.17 4.90 16.67
CA LEU A 26 -17.22 4.77 17.78
C LEU A 26 -17.11 3.34 18.31
N SER A 27 -18.19 2.55 18.22
CA SER A 27 -18.24 1.16 18.72
C SER A 27 -18.55 0.13 17.62
N PRO A 28 -17.82 0.13 16.49
CA PRO A 28 -18.12 -0.75 15.36
C PRO A 28 -17.88 -2.22 15.68
N ALA A 29 -16.94 -2.52 16.60
CA ALA A 29 -16.70 -3.88 17.07
C ALA A 29 -17.92 -4.49 17.78
N ASP A 30 -18.94 -3.72 18.18
CA ASP A 30 -20.14 -4.29 18.77
C ASP A 30 -21.03 -5.00 17.74
N TRP A 31 -20.99 -4.52 16.50
CA TRP A 31 -21.88 -4.98 15.42
C TRP A 31 -21.13 -5.49 14.19
N ILE A 32 -19.81 -5.27 14.06
CA ILE A 32 -18.96 -5.90 13.04
C ILE A 32 -18.13 -7.01 13.70
N HIS A 33 -18.56 -8.25 13.53
CA HIS A 33 -17.92 -9.40 14.16
C HIS A 33 -16.62 -9.81 13.49
N ARG A 34 -16.58 -9.76 12.16
CA ARG A 34 -15.42 -10.21 11.38
C ARG A 34 -15.21 -9.35 10.15
N ARG A 35 -13.98 -8.90 9.95
CA ARG A 35 -13.51 -8.27 8.71
C ARG A 35 -12.47 -9.16 8.06
N VAL A 36 -12.68 -9.51 6.80
CA VAL A 36 -11.69 -10.21 5.97
C VAL A 36 -11.30 -9.27 4.85
N GLU A 37 -10.04 -8.88 4.83
CA GLU A 37 -9.45 -8.01 3.82
C GLU A 37 -8.48 -8.82 2.97
N SER A 38 -8.70 -8.81 1.67
CA SER A 38 -7.86 -9.51 0.69
C SER A 38 -7.27 -8.50 -0.28
N VAL A 39 -5.95 -8.54 -0.42
CA VAL A 39 -5.19 -7.70 -1.34
C VAL A 39 -4.56 -8.60 -2.39
N LEU A 40 -5.06 -8.50 -3.62
CA LEU A 40 -4.64 -9.31 -4.76
C LEU A 40 -3.81 -8.45 -5.71
N MET A 41 -2.50 -8.68 -5.74
CA MET A 41 -1.60 -8.08 -6.73
C MET A 41 -1.56 -8.98 -7.96
N SER A 42 -2.24 -8.55 -9.03
CA SER A 42 -2.36 -9.31 -10.26
C SER A 42 -1.16 -9.06 -11.19
N PRO A 43 -0.76 -10.04 -12.03
CA PRO A 43 0.36 -9.87 -12.98
C PRO A 43 0.16 -8.73 -14.00
N ASP A 44 -1.08 -8.37 -14.29
CA ASP A 44 -1.46 -7.27 -15.19
C ASP A 44 -1.15 -5.86 -14.66
N GLY A 45 -0.65 -5.76 -13.43
CA GLY A 45 -0.30 -4.50 -12.79
C GLY A 45 -1.41 -3.87 -11.97
N VAL A 46 -2.56 -4.53 -11.86
CA VAL A 46 -3.65 -4.07 -11.01
C VAL A 46 -3.51 -4.71 -9.62
N THR A 47 -3.64 -3.90 -8.57
CA THR A 47 -3.89 -4.39 -7.22
C THR A 47 -5.38 -4.27 -6.92
N ARG A 48 -6.04 -5.38 -6.60
CA ARG A 48 -7.45 -5.37 -6.21
C ARG A 48 -7.59 -5.64 -4.73
N ARG A 49 -8.21 -4.71 -4.00
CA ARG A 49 -8.62 -4.89 -2.61
C ARG A 49 -10.04 -5.40 -2.57
N LYS A 50 -10.29 -6.42 -1.74
CA LYS A 50 -11.61 -6.98 -1.46
C LYS A 50 -11.80 -7.02 0.04
N VAL A 51 -12.94 -6.54 0.52
CA VAL A 51 -13.27 -6.56 1.94
C VAL A 51 -14.60 -7.25 2.11
N SER A 52 -14.67 -8.15 3.09
CA SER A 52 -15.89 -8.84 3.52
C SER A 52 -16.10 -8.57 5.00
N LEU A 53 -17.29 -8.07 5.34
CA LEU A 53 -17.70 -7.72 6.69
C LEU A 53 -18.86 -8.62 7.10
N ASP A 54 -18.74 -9.25 8.24
CA ASP A 54 -19.81 -9.98 8.94
C ASP A 54 -20.42 -9.03 9.96
N VAL A 55 -21.59 -8.48 9.62
CA VAL A 55 -22.27 -7.39 10.35
C VAL A 55 -23.55 -7.91 10.99
N ASP A 56 -23.85 -7.51 12.21
CA ASP A 56 -25.07 -7.83 12.93
C ASP A 56 -25.90 -6.58 13.15
N LEU A 57 -26.93 -6.39 12.30
CA LEU A 57 -27.85 -5.25 12.42
C LEU A 57 -28.91 -5.46 13.51
N ALA A 58 -28.94 -6.62 14.18
CA ALA A 58 -29.75 -6.85 15.37
C ALA A 58 -29.05 -6.40 16.65
N ALA A 59 -27.72 -6.37 16.64
CA ALA A 59 -26.91 -6.02 17.80
C ALA A 59 -27.15 -4.59 18.28
N ARG A 60 -27.62 -3.70 17.39
CA ARG A 60 -27.97 -2.32 17.70
C ARG A 60 -29.20 -1.89 16.94
N ALA A 61 -30.12 -1.21 17.61
CA ALA A 61 -31.24 -0.49 17.04
C ALA A 61 -31.51 0.73 17.94
N PRO A 62 -32.02 1.86 17.40
CA PRO A 62 -32.36 2.10 16.00
C PRO A 62 -31.13 2.25 15.08
N TRP A 63 -31.34 2.19 13.76
CA TRP A 63 -30.34 2.50 12.74
C TRP A 63 -30.67 3.84 12.08
N PRO A 64 -29.66 4.63 11.68
CA PRO A 64 -29.90 5.82 10.90
C PRO A 64 -30.47 5.40 9.53
N ALA A 65 -31.43 6.18 9.01
CA ALA A 65 -32.06 5.92 7.72
C ALA A 65 -32.04 7.17 6.85
N ASP A 66 -31.97 6.99 5.53
CA ASP A 66 -32.10 8.08 4.58
C ASP A 66 -33.56 8.47 4.32
N ALA A 67 -33.76 9.49 3.48
CA ALA A 67 -35.09 9.96 3.08
C ALA A 67 -35.97 8.91 2.39
N ALA A 68 -35.38 7.83 1.87
CA ALA A 68 -36.09 6.72 1.26
C ALA A 68 -36.34 5.56 2.25
N GLY A 69 -36.02 5.74 3.53
CA GLY A 69 -36.14 4.70 4.56
C GLY A 69 -35.07 3.62 4.49
N ARG A 70 -34.01 3.81 3.69
CA ARG A 70 -32.90 2.84 3.61
C ARG A 70 -31.98 3.02 4.80
N LEU A 71 -31.58 1.91 5.41
CA LEU A 71 -30.64 1.87 6.52
C LEU A 71 -29.26 2.35 6.04
N LEU A 72 -28.69 3.30 6.77
CA LEU A 72 -27.34 3.80 6.55
C LEU A 72 -26.37 3.02 7.43
N VAL A 73 -25.51 2.22 6.82
CA VAL A 73 -24.55 1.37 7.54
C VAL A 73 -23.13 1.88 7.29
N PRO A 74 -22.56 2.69 8.21
CA PRO A 74 -21.20 3.21 8.09
C PRO A 74 -20.18 2.12 8.41
N VAL A 75 -19.48 1.61 7.39
CA VAL A 75 -18.68 0.38 7.55
C VAL A 75 -17.19 0.61 7.83
N THR A 76 -16.60 1.67 7.29
CA THR A 76 -15.17 1.97 7.42
C THR A 76 -14.88 3.37 6.92
N ILE A 77 -13.72 3.91 7.28
CA ILE A 77 -13.13 5.06 6.59
C ILE A 77 -12.24 4.54 5.45
N GLN A 78 -12.33 5.16 4.27
CA GLN A 78 -11.50 4.87 3.10
C GLN A 78 -10.70 6.10 2.70
N ALA A 79 -9.51 5.93 2.12
CA ALA A 79 -8.72 7.07 1.63
C ALA A 79 -9.51 7.87 0.57
N LYS A 80 -9.36 9.21 0.56
CA LYS A 80 -10.01 10.10 -0.44
C LYS A 80 -9.34 9.99 -1.81
N GLN A 81 -9.55 8.87 -2.49
CA GLN A 81 -9.01 8.58 -3.82
C GLN A 81 -10.13 8.12 -4.76
N PRO A 82 -9.99 8.33 -6.09
CA PRO A 82 -10.95 7.81 -7.05
C PRO A 82 -11.06 6.28 -6.95
N LEU A 83 -12.24 5.79 -6.59
CA LEU A 83 -12.52 4.35 -6.51
C LEU A 83 -12.66 3.79 -7.93
N ARG A 84 -11.74 2.94 -8.36
CA ARG A 84 -11.75 2.31 -9.69
C ARG A 84 -12.32 0.90 -9.60
N ASN A 85 -13.17 0.52 -10.55
CA ASN A 85 -13.84 -0.78 -10.58
C ASN A 85 -14.43 -1.16 -9.20
N PHE A 86 -15.10 -0.17 -8.60
CA PHE A 86 -15.71 -0.32 -7.28
C PHE A 86 -16.99 -1.13 -7.39
N ASP A 87 -17.08 -2.18 -6.58
CA ASP A 87 -18.26 -3.03 -6.46
C ASP A 87 -18.66 -3.12 -4.98
N ALA A 88 -19.95 -3.07 -4.69
CA ALA A 88 -20.52 -3.27 -3.36
C ALA A 88 -21.69 -4.26 -3.43
N VAL A 89 -21.68 -5.27 -2.56
CA VAL A 89 -22.70 -6.32 -2.51
C VAL A 89 -23.11 -6.64 -1.08
N CYS A 90 -24.38 -6.97 -0.88
CA CYS A 90 -24.94 -7.51 0.36
C CYS A 90 -25.52 -8.89 0.05
N GLN A 91 -25.09 -9.93 0.76
CA GLN A 91 -25.59 -11.30 0.53
C GLN A 91 -25.45 -11.82 -0.92
N GLY A 92 -24.58 -11.20 -1.72
CA GLY A 92 -24.36 -11.56 -3.12
C GLY A 92 -25.04 -10.62 -4.12
N ASP A 93 -26.02 -9.83 -3.67
CA ASP A 93 -26.73 -8.88 -4.52
C ASP A 93 -26.06 -7.50 -4.49
N PRO A 94 -25.98 -6.79 -5.63
CA PRO A 94 -25.47 -5.42 -5.67
C PRO A 94 -26.29 -4.49 -4.79
N VAL A 95 -25.62 -3.62 -4.04
CA VAL A 95 -26.25 -2.63 -3.16
C VAL A 95 -25.65 -1.24 -3.36
N PRO A 96 -26.45 -0.17 -3.25
CA PRO A 96 -25.95 1.17 -3.38
C PRO A 96 -25.08 1.55 -2.17
N VAL A 97 -24.06 2.35 -2.44
CA VAL A 97 -23.32 3.10 -1.44
C VAL A 97 -23.66 4.58 -1.59
N LEU A 98 -23.53 5.35 -0.50
CA LEU A 98 -23.78 6.78 -0.54
C LEU A 98 -22.81 7.49 -1.51
N SER A 99 -23.27 8.59 -2.09
CA SER A 99 -22.45 9.46 -2.93
C SER A 99 -21.39 10.19 -2.11
N THR A 100 -20.44 10.85 -2.76
CA THR A 100 -19.45 11.71 -2.07
C THR A 100 -20.13 12.81 -1.27
N GLU A 101 -21.17 13.43 -1.81
CA GLU A 101 -21.92 14.51 -1.14
C GLU A 101 -22.67 13.98 0.08
N ASP A 102 -23.40 12.86 -0.06
CA ASP A 102 -24.16 12.26 1.03
C ASP A 102 -23.25 11.73 2.15
N ASN A 103 -22.13 11.10 1.81
CA ASN A 103 -21.14 10.67 2.81
C ASN A 103 -20.49 11.88 3.50
N GLY A 104 -20.25 12.97 2.77
CA GLY A 104 -19.74 14.21 3.35
C GLY A 104 -20.72 14.81 4.36
N ALA A 105 -21.99 14.93 3.99
CA ALA A 105 -23.04 15.39 4.90
C ALA A 105 -23.15 14.50 6.16
N LEU A 106 -23.05 13.18 6.01
CA LEU A 106 -23.08 12.24 7.12
C LEU A 106 -21.82 12.37 8.02
N ALA A 107 -20.65 12.57 7.42
CA ALA A 107 -19.40 12.79 8.14
C ALA A 107 -19.38 14.13 8.89
N GLU A 108 -19.92 15.21 8.30
CA GLU A 108 -20.11 16.48 9.00
C GLU A 108 -21.04 16.32 10.20
N LEU A 109 -22.16 15.62 10.02
CA LEU A 109 -23.12 15.36 11.09
C LEU A 109 -22.48 14.59 12.25
N LEU A 110 -21.70 13.55 11.92
CA LEU A 110 -20.92 12.78 12.88
C LEU A 110 -19.93 13.68 13.64
N LEU A 111 -19.13 14.50 12.94
CA LEU A 111 -18.14 15.38 13.59
C LEU A 111 -18.80 16.46 14.45
N ARG A 112 -19.92 17.03 14.01
CA ARG A 112 -20.67 18.00 14.82
C ARG A 112 -21.19 17.37 16.11
N GLY A 113 -21.63 16.11 16.06
CA GLY A 113 -22.02 15.34 17.26
C GLY A 113 -20.86 14.94 18.19
N LEU A 114 -19.62 15.16 17.75
CA LEU A 114 -18.41 14.94 18.53
C LEU A 114 -17.79 16.25 19.05
N ILE A 115 -18.36 17.42 18.71
CA ILE A 115 -17.91 18.69 19.29
C ILE A 115 -18.17 18.63 20.81
N PRO A 116 -17.16 18.86 21.67
CA PRO A 116 -17.37 18.66 23.08
C PRO A 116 -18.32 19.70 23.66
N GLU A 117 -19.24 19.24 24.50
CA GLU A 117 -20.37 20.03 25.01
C GLU A 117 -19.93 21.16 25.95
N GLN A 118 -18.71 21.08 26.48
CA GLN A 118 -18.13 22.05 27.39
C GLN A 118 -17.66 23.33 26.68
N LEU A 119 -17.66 23.37 25.33
CA LEU A 119 -17.29 24.59 24.60
C LEU A 119 -18.29 25.73 24.81
N PRO A 120 -17.80 26.98 24.88
CA PRO A 120 -18.65 28.14 24.67
C PRO A 120 -19.40 28.03 23.33
N PRO A 121 -20.70 28.38 23.26
CA PRO A 121 -21.50 28.23 22.05
C PRO A 121 -20.92 28.93 20.82
N ALA A 122 -20.21 30.05 21.01
CA ALA A 122 -19.54 30.77 19.92
C ALA A 122 -18.40 29.95 19.30
N GLU A 123 -17.57 29.29 20.12
CA GLU A 123 -16.47 28.45 19.66
C GLU A 123 -16.97 27.15 19.02
N ALA A 124 -18.01 26.55 19.62
CA ALA A 124 -18.67 25.38 19.03
C ALA A 124 -19.27 25.71 17.64
N ALA A 125 -19.83 26.90 17.46
CA ALA A 125 -20.36 27.34 16.17
C ALA A 125 -19.25 27.52 15.12
N VAL A 126 -18.10 28.10 15.49
CA VAL A 126 -16.93 28.23 14.59
C VAL A 126 -16.41 26.85 14.17
N LEU A 127 -16.27 25.89 15.11
CA LEU A 127 -15.93 24.51 14.74
C LEU A 127 -16.94 23.93 13.74
N ALA A 128 -18.23 24.02 14.06
CA ALA A 128 -19.29 23.37 13.30
C ALA A 128 -19.48 23.93 11.89
N HIS A 129 -19.30 25.25 11.72
CA HIS A 129 -19.57 25.96 10.46
C HIS A 129 -18.32 26.18 9.60
N ASP A 130 -17.16 26.42 10.21
CA ASP A 130 -15.96 26.78 9.46
C ASP A 130 -15.02 25.58 9.31
N HIS A 131 -14.69 24.90 10.41
CA HIS A 131 -13.66 23.86 10.41
C HIS A 131 -14.18 22.49 9.96
N VAL A 132 -15.35 22.04 10.45
CA VAL A 132 -15.89 20.72 10.11
C VAL A 132 -16.08 20.55 8.58
N PRO A 133 -16.73 21.48 7.86
CA PRO A 133 -16.85 21.36 6.40
C PRO A 133 -15.50 21.41 5.69
N ALA A 134 -14.58 22.28 6.13
CA ALA A 134 -13.25 22.40 5.55
C ALA A 134 -12.46 21.08 5.64
N ILE A 135 -12.58 20.36 6.76
CA ILE A 135 -11.93 19.06 7.00
C ILE A 135 -12.57 17.97 6.14
N VAL A 136 -13.89 17.83 6.22
CA VAL A 136 -14.63 16.75 5.55
C VAL A 136 -14.53 16.86 4.03
N HIS A 137 -14.61 18.08 3.51
CA HIS A 137 -14.61 18.33 2.06
C HIS A 137 -13.24 18.71 1.50
N ALA A 138 -12.17 18.70 2.31
CA ALA A 138 -10.81 18.94 1.82
C ALA A 138 -10.45 17.94 0.70
N PRO A 139 -10.03 18.42 -0.48
CA PRO A 139 -9.46 17.55 -1.51
C PRO A 139 -8.09 17.03 -1.03
N GLU A 140 -7.68 15.84 -1.50
CA GLU A 140 -6.44 15.15 -1.08
C GLU A 140 -5.20 16.07 -1.07
N LEU A 141 -5.09 16.98 -2.04
CA LEU A 141 -3.96 17.92 -2.19
C LEU A 141 -3.94 19.06 -1.15
N LEU A 142 -5.06 19.36 -0.49
CA LEU A 142 -5.20 20.45 0.48
C LEU A 142 -5.48 19.94 1.90
N VAL A 143 -5.41 18.61 2.13
CA VAL A 143 -5.68 18.02 3.45
C VAL A 143 -4.75 18.57 4.52
N GLU A 144 -3.45 18.72 4.22
CA GLU A 144 -2.50 19.23 5.22
C GLU A 144 -2.75 20.71 5.56
N ASP A 145 -3.10 21.56 4.58
CA ASP A 145 -3.43 22.96 4.83
C ASP A 145 -4.71 23.09 5.69
N ALA A 146 -5.73 22.27 5.39
CA ALA A 146 -6.97 22.22 6.16
C ALA A 146 -6.72 21.74 7.60
N LEU A 147 -5.87 20.71 7.76
CA LEU A 147 -5.48 20.20 9.06
C LEU A 147 -4.65 21.22 9.85
N ASP A 148 -3.70 21.91 9.23
CA ASP A 148 -2.89 22.92 9.92
C ASP A 148 -3.76 24.06 10.47
N GLY A 149 -4.73 24.54 9.69
CA GLY A 149 -5.73 25.52 10.16
C GLY A 149 -6.58 24.98 11.30
N PHE A 150 -7.04 23.73 11.20
CA PHE A 150 -7.80 23.05 12.25
C PHE A 150 -7.00 22.87 13.55
N TRP A 151 -5.74 22.45 13.46
CA TRP A 151 -4.88 22.24 14.62
C TRP A 151 -4.54 23.55 15.32
N ALA A 152 -4.26 24.61 14.56
CA ALA A 152 -4.04 25.94 15.13
C ALA A 152 -5.26 26.41 15.93
N TYR A 153 -6.47 26.13 15.43
CA TYR A 153 -7.69 26.45 16.16
C TYR A 153 -7.91 25.55 17.39
N CYS A 154 -7.59 24.25 17.32
CA CYS A 154 -7.62 23.38 18.50
C CYS A 154 -6.66 23.85 19.61
N GLU A 155 -5.48 24.37 19.28
CA GLU A 155 -4.58 24.97 20.28
C GLU A 155 -5.19 26.24 20.89
N HIS A 156 -5.89 27.05 20.09
CA HIS A 156 -6.64 28.20 20.61
C HIS A 156 -7.73 27.75 21.60
N LEU A 157 -8.50 26.71 21.28
CA LEU A 157 -9.53 26.18 22.18
C LEU A 157 -8.97 25.70 23.52
N ARG A 158 -7.77 25.09 23.53
CA ARG A 158 -7.10 24.73 24.79
C ARG A 158 -6.81 25.94 25.67
N VAL A 159 -6.38 27.05 25.07
CA VAL A 159 -6.16 28.32 25.80
C VAL A 159 -7.47 28.85 26.35
N VAL A 160 -8.54 28.89 25.53
CA VAL A 160 -9.87 29.35 25.94
C VAL A 160 -10.39 28.54 27.13
N VAL A 161 -10.33 27.21 27.06
CA VAL A 161 -10.80 26.32 28.12
C VAL A 161 -9.98 26.50 29.40
N GLN A 162 -8.66 26.61 29.31
CA GLN A 162 -7.82 26.89 30.47
C GLN A 162 -8.20 28.23 31.13
N GLU A 163 -8.49 29.27 30.35
CA GLU A 163 -8.96 30.55 30.90
C GLU A 163 -10.32 30.42 31.61
N LEU A 164 -11.23 29.58 31.12
CA LEU A 164 -12.52 29.31 31.78
C LEU A 164 -12.32 28.60 33.12
N VAL A 165 -11.39 27.64 33.18
CA VAL A 165 -11.00 26.92 34.40
C VAL A 165 -10.37 27.89 35.41
N ASP A 166 -9.41 28.71 34.97
CA ASP A 166 -8.70 29.67 35.83
C ASP A 166 -9.66 30.72 36.43
N ARG A 167 -10.72 31.07 35.70
CA ARG A 167 -11.78 31.99 36.16
C ARG A 167 -12.86 31.30 37.01
N GLY A 168 -12.77 29.99 37.22
CA GLY A 168 -13.77 29.20 37.96
C GLY A 168 -15.12 29.10 37.25
N MET A 169 -15.15 29.30 35.92
CA MET A 169 -16.35 29.18 35.10
C MET A 169 -16.55 27.76 34.56
N LEU A 170 -15.49 26.95 34.52
CA LEU A 170 -15.55 25.53 34.20
C LEU A 170 -14.95 24.72 35.38
N PRO A 171 -15.69 23.76 35.94
CA PRO A 171 -15.16 22.82 36.93
C PRO A 171 -13.94 22.06 36.42
N ALA A 172 -12.98 21.75 37.30
CA ALA A 172 -11.79 21.00 36.93
C ALA A 172 -12.09 19.58 36.42
N GLU A 173 -13.16 18.95 36.91
CA GLU A 173 -13.64 17.64 36.42
C GLU A 173 -14.09 17.75 34.95
N ASP A 174 -14.81 18.81 34.59
CA ASP A 174 -15.25 19.04 33.20
C ASP A 174 -14.06 19.32 32.26
N ALA A 175 -12.98 19.91 32.79
CA ALA A 175 -11.75 20.12 32.04
C ALA A 175 -10.99 18.81 31.74
N GLU A 176 -11.07 17.80 32.61
CA GLU A 176 -10.48 16.48 32.33
C GLU A 176 -11.28 15.73 31.25
N HIS A 177 -12.61 15.80 31.30
CA HIS A 177 -13.48 15.24 30.26
C HIS A 177 -13.27 15.95 28.92
N TRP A 178 -13.09 17.27 28.94
CA TRP A 178 -12.77 18.08 27.77
C TRP A 178 -11.55 17.57 27.01
N ASP A 179 -10.44 17.26 27.69
CA ASP A 179 -9.22 16.80 27.02
C ASP A 179 -9.44 15.45 26.31
N ALA A 180 -10.20 14.55 26.93
CA ALA A 180 -10.55 13.26 26.33
C ALA A 180 -11.48 13.41 25.12
N ASP A 181 -12.51 14.26 25.23
CA ASP A 181 -13.48 14.52 24.16
C ASP A 181 -12.81 15.25 22.98
N LEU A 182 -11.96 16.25 23.26
CA LEU A 182 -11.18 16.95 22.24
C LEU A 182 -10.19 15.99 21.56
N ALA A 183 -9.53 15.10 22.30
CA ALA A 183 -8.64 14.10 21.72
C ALA A 183 -9.41 13.14 20.79
N LEU A 184 -10.61 12.72 21.18
CA LEU A 184 -11.48 11.90 20.34
C LEU A 184 -11.91 12.66 19.07
N PHE A 185 -12.46 13.87 19.24
CA PHE A 185 -12.91 14.73 18.14
C PHE A 185 -11.80 14.98 17.13
N THR A 186 -10.63 15.39 17.60
CA THR A 186 -9.47 15.68 16.74
C THR A 186 -8.93 14.44 16.02
N THR A 187 -8.96 13.28 16.68
CA THR A 187 -8.59 12.00 16.06
C THR A 187 -9.55 11.63 14.93
N VAL A 188 -10.86 11.75 15.16
CA VAL A 188 -11.88 11.47 14.13
C VAL A 188 -11.82 12.49 12.99
N ALA A 189 -11.55 13.76 13.32
CA ALA A 189 -11.37 14.82 12.34
C ALA A 189 -10.16 14.56 11.44
N ASP A 190 -9.00 14.14 11.98
CA ASP A 190 -7.83 13.77 11.16
C ASP A 190 -8.14 12.61 10.21
N GLN A 191 -8.85 11.58 10.71
CA GLN A 191 -9.24 10.45 9.87
C GLN A 191 -10.21 10.85 8.75
N LEU A 192 -11.18 11.71 9.02
CA LEU A 192 -12.13 12.22 8.01
C LEU A 192 -11.53 13.32 7.11
N ALA A 193 -10.42 13.94 7.51
CA ALA A 193 -9.63 14.79 6.63
C ALA A 193 -8.97 13.95 5.53
N ARG A 194 -8.36 12.83 5.93
CA ARG A 194 -7.57 11.93 5.07
C ARG A 194 -8.42 10.89 4.32
N GLY A 195 -9.61 10.61 4.83
CA GLY A 195 -10.51 9.61 4.29
C GLY A 195 -11.97 10.05 4.25
N PHE A 196 -12.82 9.27 3.62
CA PHE A 196 -14.27 9.44 3.63
C PHE A 196 -14.93 8.25 4.31
N LEU A 197 -16.08 8.48 4.93
CA LEU A 197 -16.89 7.43 5.54
C LEU A 197 -17.56 6.62 4.41
N LEU A 198 -17.25 5.33 4.28
CA LEU A 198 -17.94 4.46 3.35
C LEU A 198 -19.22 3.95 4.00
N THR A 199 -20.36 4.34 3.44
CA THR A 199 -21.68 4.01 3.97
C THR A 199 -22.51 3.23 2.95
N PHE A 200 -23.00 2.06 3.35
CA PHE A 200 -23.95 1.26 2.57
C PHE A 200 -25.37 1.78 2.80
N ALA A 201 -26.19 1.84 1.74
CA ALA A 201 -27.60 2.14 1.84
C ALA A 201 -28.40 0.85 1.61
N LEU A 202 -28.89 0.25 2.69
CA LEU A 202 -29.54 -1.06 2.69
C LEU A 202 -31.06 -0.95 2.79
N PRO A 203 -31.84 -1.87 2.17
CA PRO A 203 -33.27 -1.97 2.42
C PRO A 203 -33.61 -2.14 3.91
N GLU A 204 -34.71 -1.52 4.37
CA GLU A 204 -35.18 -1.59 5.75
C GLU A 204 -35.41 -3.03 6.23
N GLU A 205 -35.79 -3.94 5.33
CA GLU A 205 -36.00 -5.36 5.62
C GLU A 205 -34.75 -6.10 6.16
N PHE A 206 -33.56 -5.51 6.00
CA PHE A 206 -32.32 -6.04 6.59
C PHE A 206 -32.10 -5.62 8.05
N ALA A 207 -32.91 -4.70 8.59
CA ALA A 207 -32.88 -4.34 9.99
C ALA A 207 -33.09 -5.58 10.87
N GLY A 208 -32.33 -5.69 11.96
CA GLY A 208 -32.45 -6.84 12.86
C GLY A 208 -31.89 -8.15 12.32
N ARG A 209 -31.12 -8.14 11.22
CA ARG A 209 -30.50 -9.35 10.65
C ARG A 209 -28.97 -9.28 10.70
N ARG A 210 -28.36 -10.46 10.76
CA ARG A 210 -26.92 -10.63 10.53
C ARG A 210 -26.64 -10.85 9.05
N LEU A 211 -25.76 -10.03 8.47
CA LEU A 211 -25.49 -9.95 7.04
C LEU A 211 -24.00 -10.13 6.73
N VAL A 212 -23.70 -10.44 5.47
CA VAL A 212 -22.36 -10.25 4.92
C VAL A 212 -22.37 -9.13 3.89
N LEU A 213 -21.67 -8.04 4.20
CA LEU A 213 -21.39 -6.96 3.26
C LEU A 213 -20.03 -7.20 2.63
N LYS A 214 -19.90 -6.96 1.32
CA LYS A 214 -18.61 -7.00 0.64
C LYS A 214 -18.46 -5.79 -0.24
N TYR A 215 -17.23 -5.30 -0.35
CA TYR A 215 -16.87 -4.37 -1.40
C TYR A 215 -15.52 -4.73 -1.98
N SER A 216 -15.27 -4.29 -3.20
CA SER A 216 -13.96 -4.41 -3.82
C SER A 216 -13.65 -3.23 -4.69
N MET A 217 -12.37 -2.93 -4.85
CA MET A 217 -11.90 -1.82 -5.67
C MET A 217 -10.48 -2.11 -6.14
N ASP A 218 -10.13 -1.50 -7.26
CA ASP A 218 -8.75 -1.46 -7.73
C ASP A 218 -8.04 -0.31 -7.05
N GLU A 219 -6.95 -0.64 -6.37
CA GLU A 219 -6.06 0.32 -5.74
C GLU A 219 -4.79 0.47 -6.57
N GLN A 220 -4.34 1.71 -6.70
CA GLN A 220 -2.96 1.93 -7.10
C GLN A 220 -2.10 1.54 -5.92
N TYR A 221 -1.31 0.48 -6.07
CA TYR A 221 -0.36 0.11 -5.05
C TYR A 221 0.60 1.28 -4.84
N ALA A 222 0.39 2.03 -3.75
CA ALA A 222 1.22 3.15 -3.33
C ALA A 222 2.54 2.58 -2.81
N ALA A 223 3.33 2.04 -3.73
CA ALA A 223 4.67 1.59 -3.46
C ALA A 223 5.47 2.83 -3.11
N GLY A 224 5.51 3.15 -1.81
CA GLY A 224 5.91 4.40 -1.15
C GLY A 224 6.69 5.40 -2.00
N GLY A 225 6.36 6.69 -1.86
CA GLY A 225 6.81 7.81 -2.69
C GLY A 225 8.16 7.60 -3.40
N ARG A 226 8.22 7.95 -4.70
CA ARG A 226 9.35 7.67 -5.62
C ARG A 226 10.69 7.64 -4.88
N PRO A 227 11.32 6.46 -4.70
CA PRO A 227 12.56 6.35 -3.94
C PRO A 227 13.58 7.32 -4.53
N ARG A 228 14.26 8.07 -3.66
CA ARG A 228 15.34 8.98 -4.07
C ARG A 228 16.36 8.16 -4.87
N ALA A 229 17.09 8.80 -5.79
CA ALA A 229 18.07 8.07 -6.63
C ALA A 229 19.04 7.20 -5.81
N ARG A 230 19.40 7.67 -4.60
CA ARG A 230 20.22 6.94 -3.62
C ARG A 230 19.54 5.68 -3.08
N ASP A 231 18.24 5.71 -2.86
CA ASP A 231 17.47 4.55 -2.38
C ASP A 231 17.36 3.49 -3.48
N ARG A 232 17.30 3.89 -4.76
CA ARG A 232 17.29 2.95 -5.90
C ARG A 232 18.49 2.01 -5.88
N LEU A 233 19.68 2.54 -5.59
CA LEU A 233 20.89 1.71 -5.47
C LEU A 233 20.89 0.90 -4.18
N ARG A 234 20.41 1.44 -3.04
CA ARG A 234 20.28 0.68 -1.79
C ARG A 234 19.33 -0.52 -1.91
N HIS A 235 18.24 -0.39 -2.65
CA HIS A 235 17.32 -1.51 -2.93
C HIS A 235 17.98 -2.63 -3.76
N CYS A 236 19.05 -2.32 -4.50
CA CYS A 236 19.90 -3.34 -5.12
C CYS A 236 20.80 -4.08 -4.12
N TRP A 237 20.75 -3.80 -2.81
CA TRP A 237 21.54 -4.52 -1.79
C TRP A 237 20.70 -5.08 -0.62
N MET A 238 19.47 -4.59 -0.40
CA MET A 238 18.55 -5.08 0.63
C MET A 238 17.33 -5.82 0.05
N PRO A 239 16.69 -6.74 0.81
CA PRO A 239 15.40 -7.30 0.38
C PRO A 239 14.39 -6.17 0.19
N TRP A 240 13.48 -6.36 -0.76
CA TRP A 240 12.44 -5.37 -1.00
C TRP A 240 11.36 -5.50 0.06
N VAL A 241 10.95 -4.35 0.59
CA VAL A 241 9.95 -4.27 1.66
C VAL A 241 8.84 -3.37 1.18
N GLY A 242 7.66 -3.98 1.05
CA GLY A 242 6.45 -3.28 0.70
C GLY A 242 5.65 -2.96 1.93
N ARG A 243 4.81 -1.93 1.81
CA ARG A 243 3.77 -1.61 2.79
C ARG A 243 2.42 -1.60 2.10
N VAL A 244 1.40 -2.07 2.80
CA VAL A 244 -0.01 -1.98 2.42
C VAL A 244 -0.74 -1.31 3.57
N GLY A 245 -1.35 -0.15 3.34
CA GLY A 245 -2.14 0.52 4.39
C GLY A 245 -3.37 -0.31 4.75
N LEU A 246 -3.61 -0.53 6.03
CA LEU A 246 -4.80 -1.20 6.54
C LEU A 246 -5.71 -0.13 7.14
N HIS A 247 -6.76 0.19 6.41
CA HIS A 247 -7.71 1.20 6.87
C HIS A 247 -8.60 0.59 7.93
N ASP A 248 -8.71 1.28 9.06
CA ASP A 248 -9.72 0.98 10.07
C ASP A 248 -9.62 -0.47 10.61
N LEU A 249 -8.42 -0.85 11.05
CA LEU A 249 -8.15 -2.21 11.53
C LEU A 249 -9.09 -2.63 12.66
N ALA A 250 -9.39 -1.69 13.56
CA ALA A 250 -10.18 -1.91 14.76
C ALA A 250 -11.68 -1.61 14.62
N SER A 251 -12.17 -1.53 13.39
CA SER A 251 -13.63 -1.53 13.12
C SER A 251 -14.33 -2.84 13.48
N CYS A 252 -13.62 -3.89 13.90
CA CYS A 252 -14.21 -5.23 14.03
C CYS A 252 -13.64 -6.03 15.21
N ARG A 253 -14.37 -7.05 15.67
CA ARG A 253 -13.88 -7.97 16.74
C ARG A 253 -12.75 -8.89 16.27
N SER A 254 -12.76 -9.26 15.00
CA SER A 254 -11.78 -10.19 14.41
C SER A 254 -11.40 -9.73 13.01
N PHE A 255 -10.12 -9.44 12.82
CA PHE A 255 -9.57 -9.00 11.54
C PHE A 255 -8.75 -10.12 10.90
N HIS A 256 -8.98 -10.36 9.61
CA HIS A 256 -8.22 -11.28 8.79
C HIS A 256 -7.69 -10.55 7.56
N LEU A 257 -6.42 -10.78 7.25
CA LEU A 257 -5.75 -10.20 6.11
C LEU A 257 -5.18 -11.29 5.23
N GLU A 258 -5.46 -11.19 3.93
CA GLU A 258 -5.04 -12.13 2.92
C GLU A 258 -4.27 -11.40 1.83
N LEU A 259 -2.96 -11.56 1.79
CA LEU A 259 -2.12 -10.95 0.77
C LEU A 259 -1.78 -11.98 -0.30
N THR A 260 -2.05 -11.65 -1.55
CA THR A 260 -1.61 -12.44 -2.70
C THR A 260 -0.65 -11.62 -3.55
N VAL A 261 0.54 -12.16 -3.77
CA VAL A 261 1.59 -11.53 -4.60
C VAL A 261 1.71 -12.21 -5.96
N PRO A 262 2.24 -11.53 -7.00
CA PRO A 262 2.45 -12.12 -8.32
C PRO A 262 3.40 -13.33 -8.27
N ALA A 263 3.28 -14.25 -9.23
CA ALA A 263 4.02 -15.52 -9.24
C ALA A 263 5.54 -15.33 -9.44
N GLU A 264 5.97 -14.21 -10.02
CA GLU A 264 7.37 -13.86 -10.24
C GLU A 264 8.10 -13.54 -8.92
N VAL A 265 7.34 -13.25 -7.87
CA VAL A 265 7.85 -12.93 -6.56
C VAL A 265 7.35 -13.92 -5.50
N ARG A 266 8.00 -13.90 -4.35
CA ARG A 266 7.70 -14.73 -3.19
C ARG A 266 7.53 -13.81 -1.99
N LEU A 267 6.37 -13.90 -1.35
CA LEU A 267 6.15 -13.38 -0.01
C LEU A 267 6.96 -14.23 0.99
N HIS A 268 7.88 -13.61 1.71
CA HIS A 268 8.73 -14.29 2.70
C HIS A 268 8.21 -14.10 4.13
N GLU A 269 7.90 -12.85 4.47
CA GLU A 269 7.43 -12.43 5.79
C GLU A 269 6.34 -11.39 5.59
N PHE A 270 5.34 -11.41 6.47
CA PHE A 270 4.21 -10.52 6.44
C PHE A 270 3.81 -10.18 7.87
N THR A 271 3.87 -8.88 8.21
CA THR A 271 3.76 -8.40 9.58
C THR A 271 2.84 -7.19 9.64
N VAL A 272 1.80 -7.25 10.46
CA VAL A 272 0.94 -6.09 10.70
C VAL A 272 1.53 -5.24 11.81
N LEU A 273 1.68 -3.96 11.52
CA LEU A 273 2.28 -2.94 12.37
C LEU A 273 1.23 -1.87 12.64
N SER A 274 1.07 -1.48 13.90
CA SER A 274 0.35 -0.26 14.29
C SER A 274 1.36 0.86 14.53
N HIS A 275 1.03 2.06 14.07
CA HIS A 275 1.75 3.28 14.39
C HIS A 275 1.24 3.83 15.73
N GLU A 276 1.98 3.56 16.80
CA GLU A 276 1.64 4.09 18.13
C GLU A 276 2.13 5.55 18.23
N GLY A 277 1.18 6.49 18.11
CA GLY A 277 1.27 7.85 18.66
C GLY A 277 2.47 8.71 18.26
N GLY A 278 2.37 9.38 17.12
CA GLY A 278 3.16 10.56 16.79
C GLY A 278 2.64 11.21 15.52
N ARG A 279 2.40 12.53 15.54
CA ARG A 279 1.91 13.31 14.40
C ARG A 279 2.63 12.86 13.11
N PRO A 280 1.91 12.35 12.08
CA PRO A 280 2.50 12.14 10.77
C PRO A 280 2.92 13.53 10.25
N GLY A 281 4.22 13.84 10.24
CA GLY A 281 4.73 15.12 9.72
C GLY A 281 5.22 16.14 10.75
N GLY A 282 5.24 15.84 12.04
CA GLY A 282 5.93 16.71 13.00
C GLY A 282 7.43 16.81 12.66
N ALA A 283 7.91 18.02 12.33
CA ALA A 283 9.26 18.30 11.80
C ALA A 283 10.45 17.89 12.71
N GLY A 284 10.20 17.31 13.89
CA GLY A 284 11.22 16.79 14.81
C GLY A 284 10.97 15.36 15.32
N GLY A 285 9.90 14.69 14.90
CA GLY A 285 9.60 13.32 15.33
C GLY A 285 10.48 12.33 14.61
N SER A 286 11.56 11.87 15.25
CA SER A 286 12.33 10.74 14.73
C SER A 286 11.39 9.59 14.38
N HIS A 287 11.56 8.97 13.21
CA HIS A 287 10.85 7.79 12.69
C HIS A 287 11.02 6.51 13.55
N ARG A 288 10.97 6.66 14.87
CA ARG A 288 11.21 5.65 15.88
C ARG A 288 9.98 5.45 16.77
N ALA A 289 8.79 5.75 16.23
CA ALA A 289 7.58 5.12 16.73
C ALA A 289 7.80 3.61 16.65
N VAL A 290 7.70 2.94 17.79
CA VAL A 290 7.88 1.50 17.86
C VAL A 290 6.67 0.88 17.20
N ASP A 291 6.83 0.43 15.96
CA ASP A 291 5.81 -0.35 15.28
C ASP A 291 5.42 -1.54 16.17
N ARG A 292 4.23 -1.57 16.76
CA ARG A 292 3.79 -2.73 17.56
C ARG A 292 3.48 -3.87 16.59
N VAL A 293 4.11 -5.04 16.76
CA VAL A 293 3.70 -6.24 16.01
C VAL A 293 2.33 -6.66 16.51
N LEU A 294 1.32 -6.52 15.66
CA LEU A 294 -0.02 -7.02 15.98
C LEU A 294 -0.14 -8.50 15.64
N ALA A 295 0.50 -8.93 14.54
CA ALA A 295 0.65 -10.33 14.17
C ALA A 295 1.77 -10.50 13.13
N GLU A 296 2.31 -11.72 13.06
CA GLU A 296 3.36 -12.13 12.13
C GLU A 296 3.04 -13.54 11.63
N ASP A 297 2.99 -13.76 10.32
CA ASP A 297 2.92 -15.10 9.74
C ASP A 297 4.17 -15.39 8.89
N ARG A 298 4.87 -16.47 9.25
CA ARG A 298 6.01 -17.02 8.50
C ARG A 298 5.64 -18.26 7.69
N THR A 299 4.44 -18.79 7.90
CA THR A 299 3.92 -20.00 7.26
C THR A 299 3.15 -19.65 6.00
N VAL A 300 3.79 -18.91 5.09
CA VAL A 300 3.22 -18.59 3.78
C VAL A 300 2.91 -19.91 3.05
N ARG A 301 1.63 -20.29 3.02
CA ARG A 301 1.18 -21.52 2.37
C ARG A 301 1.26 -21.32 0.86
N ARG A 302 1.97 -22.22 0.17
CA ARG A 302 1.97 -22.25 -1.29
C ARG A 302 0.65 -22.81 -1.76
N TRP A 303 -0.16 -22.00 -2.43
CA TRP A 303 -1.33 -22.46 -3.17
C TRP A 303 -0.92 -22.70 -4.63
N PRO A 304 -1.60 -23.62 -5.36
CA PRO A 304 -1.39 -23.78 -6.79
C PRO A 304 -1.64 -22.45 -7.51
N GLY A 305 -0.62 -21.88 -8.16
CA GLY A 305 -0.75 -20.66 -8.96
C GLY A 305 -0.62 -19.32 -8.22
N ALA A 306 -0.59 -19.28 -6.88
CA ALA A 306 -0.43 -18.04 -6.13
C ALA A 306 0.20 -18.25 -4.74
N VAL A 307 1.05 -17.30 -4.32
CA VAL A 307 1.58 -17.27 -2.96
C VAL A 307 0.67 -16.37 -2.12
N ARG A 308 -0.07 -16.97 -1.18
CA ARG A 308 -1.00 -16.27 -0.30
C ARG A 308 -0.51 -16.28 1.14
N GLY A 309 -0.30 -15.10 1.71
CA GLY A 309 -0.15 -14.92 3.16
C GLY A 309 -1.53 -14.77 3.80
N HIS A 310 -1.72 -15.32 5.00
CA HIS A 310 -2.92 -15.13 5.80
C HIS A 310 -2.53 -14.76 7.21
N LEU A 311 -3.18 -13.74 7.76
CA LEU A 311 -2.92 -13.27 9.10
C LEU A 311 -4.24 -12.94 9.77
N ALA A 312 -4.40 -13.36 11.01
CA ALA A 312 -5.59 -13.08 11.82
C ALA A 312 -5.16 -12.38 13.10
N LEU A 313 -5.86 -11.32 13.50
CA LEU A 313 -5.58 -10.59 14.71
C LEU A 313 -6.88 -10.05 15.33
N ARG A 314 -6.84 -9.79 16.65
CA ARG A 314 -7.88 -9.06 17.37
C ARG A 314 -7.40 -7.63 17.59
N PRO A 315 -8.00 -6.64 16.92
CA PRO A 315 -7.58 -5.26 17.07
C PRO A 315 -7.80 -4.77 18.51
N THR A 316 -6.95 -3.87 19.00
CA THR A 316 -7.01 -3.36 20.38
C THR A 316 -7.32 -1.87 20.49
N SER A 317 -7.11 -1.09 19.43
CA SER A 317 -7.31 0.37 19.43
C SER A 317 -7.98 0.81 18.13
N ARG A 318 -9.14 1.50 18.27
CA ARG A 318 -10.04 1.93 17.17
C ARG A 318 -9.34 2.81 16.13
N PHE A 319 -8.44 3.67 16.58
CA PHE A 319 -7.89 4.78 15.79
C PHE A 319 -6.42 4.59 15.42
N ASP A 320 -5.86 3.41 15.68
CA ASP A 320 -4.51 3.10 15.28
C ASP A 320 -4.40 3.01 13.76
N ASP A 321 -3.53 3.83 13.19
CA ASP A 321 -3.07 3.64 11.83
C ASP A 321 -2.27 2.34 11.75
N ALA A 322 -2.77 1.39 10.97
CA ALA A 322 -2.10 0.12 10.76
C ALA A 322 -1.64 -0.01 9.31
N PHE A 323 -0.50 -0.65 9.13
CA PHE A 323 -0.04 -1.07 7.82
C PHE A 323 0.52 -2.48 7.93
N CYS A 324 0.41 -3.22 6.83
CA CYS A 324 1.12 -4.46 6.71
C CYS A 324 2.44 -4.27 5.98
N GLU A 325 3.53 -4.61 6.67
CA GLU A 325 4.87 -4.69 6.08
C GLU A 325 5.10 -6.11 5.54
N MET A 326 5.51 -6.18 4.27
CA MET A 326 5.77 -7.43 3.56
C MET A 326 7.21 -7.48 3.05
N VAL A 327 7.91 -8.57 3.33
CA VAL A 327 9.22 -8.85 2.78
C VAL A 327 9.04 -9.71 1.54
N ILE A 328 9.39 -9.15 0.38
CA ILE A 328 9.20 -9.81 -0.91
C ILE A 328 10.57 -10.11 -1.53
N LEU A 329 10.69 -11.32 -2.07
CA LEU A 329 11.89 -11.80 -2.76
C LEU A 329 11.56 -12.24 -4.18
N PRO A 330 12.54 -12.26 -5.09
CA PRO A 330 12.41 -12.96 -6.36
C PRO A 330 12.04 -14.44 -6.17
N ALA A 331 11.11 -14.95 -6.97
CA ALA A 331 10.82 -16.38 -7.02
C ALA A 331 12.05 -17.18 -7.51
N ARG A 332 12.11 -18.50 -7.22
CA ARG A 332 13.18 -19.39 -7.74
C ARG A 332 13.05 -19.60 -9.25
N GLN A 333 11.85 -19.47 -9.77
CA GLN A 333 11.48 -19.79 -11.15
C GLN A 333 11.44 -18.52 -12.00
N GLY A 334 11.15 -18.67 -13.29
CA GLY A 334 11.07 -17.55 -14.23
C GLY A 334 12.41 -16.84 -14.41
N ILE A 335 12.37 -15.51 -14.42
CA ILE A 335 13.53 -14.66 -14.75
C ILE A 335 14.73 -14.85 -13.80
N THR A 336 14.54 -15.26 -12.53
CA THR A 336 15.67 -15.54 -11.62
C THR A 336 16.48 -16.75 -12.09
N ALA A 337 15.80 -17.86 -12.39
CA ALA A 337 16.46 -19.06 -12.89
C ALA A 337 17.06 -18.79 -14.27
N PHE A 338 16.30 -18.12 -15.14
CA PHE A 338 16.75 -17.75 -16.47
C PHE A 338 18.00 -16.86 -16.44
N ALA A 339 18.01 -15.79 -15.66
CA ALA A 339 19.17 -14.91 -15.51
C ALA A 339 20.37 -15.65 -14.93
N SER A 340 20.17 -16.54 -13.96
CA SER A 340 21.25 -17.34 -13.40
C SER A 340 21.89 -18.24 -14.47
N VAL A 341 21.07 -18.94 -15.26
CA VAL A 341 21.54 -19.82 -16.34
C VAL A 341 22.19 -19.01 -17.47
N ALA A 342 21.56 -17.91 -17.90
CA ALA A 342 22.07 -17.06 -18.97
C ALA A 342 23.43 -16.46 -18.63
N VAL A 343 23.57 -15.87 -17.43
CA VAL A 343 24.85 -15.33 -16.96
C VAL A 343 25.90 -16.44 -16.88
N SER A 344 25.60 -17.60 -16.27
CA SER A 344 26.56 -18.72 -16.20
C SER A 344 26.98 -19.25 -17.58
N LEU A 345 26.06 -19.35 -18.53
CA LEU A 345 26.36 -19.78 -19.90
C LEU A 345 27.26 -18.76 -20.60
N ILE A 346 26.95 -17.47 -20.50
CA ILE A 346 27.78 -16.41 -21.09
C ILE A 346 29.15 -16.35 -20.41
N THR A 347 29.25 -16.58 -19.09
CA THR A 347 30.53 -16.75 -18.41
C THR A 347 31.35 -17.87 -19.05
N ALA A 348 30.76 -19.04 -19.26
CA ALA A 348 31.44 -20.18 -19.88
C ALA A 348 31.91 -19.85 -21.31
N VAL A 349 31.08 -19.17 -22.09
CA VAL A 349 31.43 -18.72 -23.45
C VAL A 349 32.58 -17.71 -23.42
N LEU A 350 32.53 -16.69 -22.56
CA LEU A 350 33.59 -15.69 -22.42
C LEU A 350 34.92 -16.32 -22.01
N LEU A 351 34.90 -17.25 -21.05
CA LEU A 351 36.08 -17.99 -20.61
C LEU A 351 36.66 -18.86 -21.74
N LEU A 352 35.80 -19.56 -22.48
CA LEU A 352 36.22 -20.39 -23.61
C LEU A 352 36.82 -19.54 -24.73
N VAL A 353 36.16 -18.44 -25.11
CA VAL A 353 36.68 -17.52 -26.15
C VAL A 353 37.99 -16.88 -25.69
N GLY A 354 38.07 -16.46 -24.43
CA GLY A 354 39.30 -15.92 -23.83
C GLY A 354 40.44 -16.93 -23.86
N LEU A 355 40.20 -18.18 -23.43
CA LEU A 355 41.19 -19.25 -23.47
C LEU A 355 41.64 -19.55 -24.90
N VAL A 356 40.70 -19.75 -25.83
CA VAL A 356 41.02 -20.02 -27.23
C VAL A 356 41.79 -18.86 -27.85
N SER A 357 41.53 -17.61 -27.44
CA SER A 357 42.27 -16.45 -27.93
C SER A 357 43.74 -16.43 -27.47
N THR A 358 44.04 -16.94 -26.27
CA THR A 358 45.42 -16.96 -25.73
C THR A 358 46.23 -18.14 -26.23
N VAL A 359 45.61 -19.29 -26.48
CA VAL A 359 46.27 -20.51 -27.01
C VAL A 359 45.94 -20.80 -28.47
N ARG A 360 45.53 -19.77 -29.24
CA ARG A 360 45.03 -19.91 -30.61
C ARG A 360 45.92 -20.77 -31.52
N GLU A 361 47.23 -20.52 -31.49
CA GLU A 361 48.21 -21.22 -32.32
C GLU A 361 48.29 -22.72 -32.03
N HIS A 362 48.02 -23.11 -30.77
CA HIS A 362 48.10 -24.50 -30.32
C HIS A 362 46.79 -25.26 -30.53
N VAL A 363 45.63 -24.59 -30.45
CA VAL A 363 44.31 -25.24 -30.48
C VAL A 363 43.69 -25.29 -31.87
N LEU A 364 43.83 -24.22 -32.65
CA LEU A 364 43.08 -24.05 -33.91
C LEU A 364 43.96 -24.18 -35.16
N GLY A 365 45.28 -24.31 -34.98
CA GLY A 365 46.24 -24.37 -36.06
C GLY A 365 46.50 -23.01 -36.74
N PRO A 366 47.63 -22.87 -37.45
CA PRO A 366 47.96 -21.66 -38.18
C PRO A 366 46.94 -21.40 -39.31
N GLY A 367 46.40 -20.18 -39.37
CA GLY A 367 45.52 -19.75 -40.46
C GLY A 367 44.02 -19.95 -40.22
N TRP A 368 43.59 -20.53 -39.09
CA TRP A 368 42.16 -20.61 -38.79
C TRP A 368 41.54 -19.23 -38.60
N GLN A 369 40.50 -18.94 -39.39
CA GLN A 369 39.68 -17.73 -39.29
C GLN A 369 38.30 -18.11 -38.73
N VAL A 370 37.86 -17.41 -37.69
CA VAL A 370 36.48 -17.54 -37.20
C VAL A 370 35.55 -17.13 -38.36
N PRO A 371 34.50 -17.91 -38.69
CA PRO A 371 33.44 -17.45 -39.58
C PRO A 371 32.72 -16.26 -38.93
N SER A 372 33.17 -15.04 -39.24
CA SER A 372 32.81 -13.80 -38.52
C SER A 372 31.32 -13.49 -38.59
N ALA A 373 30.69 -13.71 -39.75
CA ALA A 373 29.29 -13.39 -39.98
C ALA A 373 28.34 -14.27 -39.17
N ALA A 374 28.54 -15.59 -39.16
CA ALA A 374 27.66 -16.52 -38.46
C ALA A 374 27.68 -16.32 -36.94
N ALA A 375 28.88 -16.15 -36.37
CA ALA A 375 29.05 -15.88 -34.94
C ALA A 375 28.40 -14.54 -34.54
N SER A 376 28.60 -13.50 -35.35
CA SER A 376 28.00 -12.17 -35.12
C SER A 376 26.47 -12.21 -35.15
N ILE A 377 25.88 -12.93 -36.11
CA ILE A 377 24.42 -13.08 -36.22
C ILE A 377 23.86 -13.82 -35.00
N VAL A 378 24.45 -14.96 -34.62
CA VAL A 378 23.98 -15.75 -33.47
C VAL A 378 24.02 -14.92 -32.18
N MET A 379 25.10 -14.21 -31.93
CA MET A 379 25.23 -13.38 -30.73
C MET A 379 24.25 -12.20 -30.71
N SER A 380 23.99 -11.59 -31.86
CA SER A 380 22.99 -10.52 -32.01
C SER A 380 21.58 -11.03 -31.74
N VAL A 381 21.23 -12.22 -32.24
CA VAL A 381 19.94 -12.88 -31.98
C VAL A 381 19.77 -13.15 -30.49
N VAL A 382 20.80 -13.68 -29.81
CA VAL A 382 20.79 -13.89 -28.37
C VAL A 382 20.60 -12.58 -27.61
N ALA A 383 21.30 -11.51 -27.99
CA ALA A 383 21.15 -10.18 -27.39
C ALA A 383 19.72 -9.64 -27.49
N VAL A 384 19.09 -9.78 -28.66
CA VAL A 384 17.69 -9.36 -28.89
C VAL A 384 16.73 -10.19 -28.05
N LEU A 385 16.92 -11.52 -27.98
CA LEU A 385 16.08 -12.40 -27.15
C LEU A 385 16.17 -12.05 -25.66
N LEU A 386 17.38 -11.80 -25.14
CA LEU A 386 17.58 -11.37 -23.75
C LEU A 386 16.90 -10.02 -23.46
N SER A 387 16.98 -9.07 -24.41
CA SER A 387 16.30 -7.78 -24.30
C SER A 387 14.77 -7.91 -24.34
N TRP A 388 14.25 -8.79 -25.20
CA TRP A 388 12.81 -9.00 -25.37
C TRP A 388 12.16 -9.66 -24.15
N ILE A 389 12.79 -10.69 -23.57
CA ILE A 389 12.30 -11.36 -22.34
C ILE A 389 12.18 -10.35 -21.18
N ASN A 390 12.99 -9.30 -21.19
CA ASN A 390 12.95 -8.23 -20.18
C ASN A 390 11.80 -7.21 -20.39
N ARG A 391 10.98 -7.30 -21.44
CA ARG A 391 9.93 -6.30 -21.74
C ARG A 391 8.52 -6.69 -21.31
N GLN A 392 8.33 -7.80 -20.61
CA GLN A 392 6.97 -8.22 -20.23
C GLN A 392 6.32 -7.20 -19.27
N PRO A 393 5.03 -6.86 -19.50
CA PRO A 393 4.26 -6.05 -18.56
C PRO A 393 4.15 -6.84 -17.25
N GLU A 394 4.45 -6.16 -16.15
CA GLU A 394 4.51 -6.76 -14.83
C GLU A 394 3.94 -5.78 -13.82
N HIS A 395 3.45 -6.34 -12.72
CA HIS A 395 3.11 -5.54 -11.55
C HIS A 395 4.31 -4.74 -11.04
N ASP A 396 4.05 -3.50 -10.60
CA ASP A 396 5.07 -2.57 -10.10
C ASP A 396 5.98 -3.17 -9.02
N VAL A 397 5.39 -4.01 -8.16
CA VAL A 397 6.12 -4.78 -7.14
C VAL A 397 7.14 -5.73 -7.78
N SER A 398 6.72 -6.52 -8.77
CA SER A 398 7.60 -7.43 -9.51
C SER A 398 8.72 -6.65 -10.20
N VAL A 399 8.39 -5.54 -10.88
CA VAL A 399 9.39 -4.70 -11.55
C VAL A 399 10.46 -4.22 -10.56
N ARG A 400 10.07 -3.76 -9.36
CA ARG A 400 10.99 -3.27 -8.33
C ARG A 400 11.85 -4.39 -7.74
N VAL A 401 11.25 -5.54 -7.43
CA VAL A 401 11.92 -6.71 -6.85
C VAL A 401 12.91 -7.33 -7.84
N MET A 402 12.53 -7.41 -9.11
CA MET A 402 13.28 -8.08 -10.18
C MET A 402 14.28 -7.18 -10.89
N ARG A 403 14.26 -5.87 -10.63
CA ARG A 403 15.12 -4.86 -11.26
C ARG A 403 16.61 -5.24 -11.36
N PRO A 404 17.27 -5.77 -10.31
CA PRO A 404 18.69 -6.16 -10.40
C PRO A 404 18.94 -7.27 -11.44
N LEU A 405 18.03 -8.25 -11.54
CA LEU A 405 18.12 -9.34 -12.51
C LEU A 405 17.88 -8.82 -13.94
N ARG A 406 16.94 -7.89 -14.09
CA ARG A 406 16.68 -7.20 -15.36
C ARG A 406 17.89 -6.39 -15.83
N TYR A 407 18.61 -5.74 -14.92
CA TYR A 407 19.87 -5.08 -15.23
C TYR A 407 20.96 -6.06 -15.62
N ALA A 408 21.10 -7.19 -14.91
CA ALA A 408 22.04 -8.25 -15.30
C ALA A 408 21.77 -8.75 -16.73
N LEU A 409 20.51 -9.05 -17.07
CA LEU A 409 20.14 -9.50 -18.42
C LEU A 409 20.38 -8.43 -19.50
N ASN A 410 20.13 -7.15 -19.21
CA ASN A 410 20.44 -6.07 -20.16
C ASN A 410 21.94 -5.89 -20.36
N LEU A 411 22.75 -6.04 -19.29
CA LEU A 411 24.20 -6.03 -19.39
C LEU A 411 24.69 -7.22 -20.23
N GLU A 412 24.12 -8.41 -20.04
CA GLU A 412 24.45 -9.57 -20.86
C GLU A 412 24.06 -9.37 -22.33
N ALA A 413 22.88 -8.79 -22.60
CA ALA A 413 22.47 -8.45 -23.96
C ALA A 413 23.48 -7.48 -24.61
N LEU A 414 23.95 -6.48 -23.86
CA LEU A 414 24.98 -5.55 -24.32
C LEU A 414 26.33 -6.24 -24.55
N VAL A 415 26.76 -7.13 -23.64
CA VAL A 415 27.99 -7.94 -23.78
C VAL A 415 27.92 -8.79 -25.05
N MET A 416 26.78 -9.45 -25.31
CA MET A 416 26.60 -10.27 -26.52
C MET A 416 26.59 -9.41 -27.80
N LEU A 417 25.95 -8.24 -27.77
CA LEU A 417 25.98 -7.30 -28.89
C LEU A 417 27.40 -6.77 -29.16
N MET A 418 28.14 -6.48 -28.09
CA MET A 418 29.54 -6.07 -28.18
C MET A 418 30.41 -7.22 -28.72
N LEU A 419 30.22 -8.46 -28.29
CA LEU A 419 30.94 -9.61 -28.86
C LEU A 419 30.62 -9.78 -30.36
N ALA A 420 29.37 -9.56 -30.78
CA ALA A 420 28.99 -9.57 -32.19
C ALA A 420 29.73 -8.50 -33.00
N GLY A 421 29.80 -7.28 -32.46
CA GLY A 421 30.60 -6.19 -33.03
C GLY A 421 32.07 -6.55 -33.12
N ALA A 422 32.63 -7.17 -32.08
CA ALA A 422 34.02 -7.59 -32.04
C ALA A 422 34.36 -8.68 -33.06
N ALA A 423 33.43 -9.61 -33.30
CA ALA A 423 33.58 -10.63 -34.33
C ALA A 423 33.58 -10.04 -35.75
N SER A 424 33.03 -8.84 -35.93
CA SER A 424 32.82 -8.21 -37.24
C SER A 424 33.92 -7.21 -37.63
N VAL A 425 34.70 -6.71 -36.67
CA VAL A 425 35.69 -5.64 -36.87
C VAL A 425 37.09 -6.13 -36.47
N PRO A 426 38.11 -5.96 -37.32
CA PRO A 426 39.49 -6.25 -36.93
C PRO A 426 40.01 -5.17 -35.97
N PHE A 427 40.56 -5.59 -34.83
CA PHE A 427 41.17 -4.67 -33.83
C PHE A 427 42.68 -4.78 -33.85
N THR A 428 43.36 -3.65 -33.57
CA THR A 428 44.77 -3.69 -33.15
C THR A 428 44.89 -4.36 -31.78
N PRO A 429 46.04 -4.94 -31.41
CA PRO A 429 46.18 -5.65 -30.14
C PRO A 429 45.81 -4.83 -28.90
N GLY A 430 46.20 -3.54 -28.86
CA GLY A 430 45.85 -2.64 -27.76
C GLY A 430 44.35 -2.33 -27.70
N ALA A 431 43.71 -2.10 -28.85
CA ALA A 431 42.27 -1.87 -28.91
C ALA A 431 41.47 -3.12 -28.53
N ALA A 432 41.93 -4.31 -28.95
CA ALA A 432 41.35 -5.59 -28.56
C ALA A 432 41.43 -5.80 -27.04
N ALA A 433 42.57 -5.52 -26.43
CA ALA A 433 42.75 -5.65 -24.98
C ALA A 433 41.83 -4.70 -24.20
N ALA A 434 41.74 -3.42 -24.62
CA ALA A 434 40.82 -2.46 -24.01
C ALA A 434 39.36 -2.89 -24.15
N TYR A 435 38.98 -3.40 -25.32
CA TYR A 435 37.63 -3.91 -25.59
C TYR A 435 37.27 -5.10 -24.69
N TRP A 436 38.19 -6.07 -24.59
CA TRP A 436 38.04 -7.22 -23.69
C TRP A 436 37.91 -6.80 -22.23
N ALA A 437 38.68 -5.82 -21.78
CA ALA A 437 38.58 -5.30 -20.42
C ALA A 437 37.17 -4.73 -20.14
N VAL A 438 36.58 -4.00 -21.10
CA VAL A 438 35.21 -3.47 -20.98
C VAL A 438 34.18 -4.61 -20.94
N LEU A 439 34.29 -5.61 -21.83
CA LEU A 439 33.40 -6.77 -21.84
C LEU A 439 33.43 -7.52 -20.50
N VAL A 440 34.62 -7.80 -19.98
CA VAL A 440 34.82 -8.48 -18.70
C VAL A 440 34.25 -7.64 -17.57
N LEU A 441 34.46 -6.33 -17.55
CA LEU A 441 33.89 -5.45 -16.53
C LEU A 441 32.35 -5.49 -16.51
N LEU A 442 31.71 -5.39 -17.68
CA LEU A 442 30.24 -5.43 -17.80
C LEU A 442 29.69 -6.80 -17.35
N HIS A 443 30.36 -7.89 -17.72
CA HIS A 443 29.97 -9.24 -17.30
C HIS A 443 30.24 -9.52 -15.81
N VAL A 444 31.31 -8.98 -15.23
CA VAL A 444 31.53 -9.05 -13.78
C VAL A 444 30.41 -8.30 -13.05
N LEU A 445 29.96 -7.15 -13.58
CA LEU A 445 28.85 -6.40 -13.01
C LEU A 445 27.53 -7.20 -13.04
N SER A 446 27.19 -7.87 -14.14
CA SER A 446 26.01 -8.74 -14.22
C SER A 446 26.11 -9.93 -13.25
N LEU A 447 27.27 -10.57 -13.16
CA LEU A 447 27.55 -11.65 -12.21
C LEU A 447 27.35 -11.20 -10.76
N VAL A 448 27.85 -10.02 -10.40
CA VAL A 448 27.67 -9.43 -9.07
C VAL A 448 26.18 -9.22 -8.76
N LEU A 449 25.38 -8.74 -9.71
CA LEU A 449 23.93 -8.55 -9.52
C LEU A 449 23.19 -9.86 -9.29
N VAL A 450 23.52 -10.92 -10.03
CA VAL A 450 22.94 -12.27 -9.85
C VAL A 450 23.39 -12.88 -8.52
N ALA A 451 24.69 -12.88 -8.24
CA ALA A 451 25.27 -13.41 -7.00
C ALA A 451 24.69 -12.68 -5.77
N ARG A 452 24.54 -11.36 -5.85
CA ARG A 452 23.88 -10.56 -4.81
C ARG A 452 22.44 -11.00 -4.60
N THR A 453 21.68 -11.24 -5.67
CA THR A 453 20.28 -11.66 -5.55
C THR A 453 20.19 -13.00 -4.82
N TRP A 454 21.12 -13.90 -5.12
CA TRP A 454 21.30 -15.16 -4.41
C TRP A 454 21.68 -14.96 -2.94
N TRP A 455 22.61 -14.04 -2.67
CA TRP A 455 23.07 -13.72 -1.32
C TRP A 455 21.94 -13.14 -0.48
N VAL A 456 21.23 -12.11 -0.95
CA VAL A 456 20.10 -11.51 -0.21
C VAL A 456 19.04 -12.56 0.11
N ARG A 457 18.70 -13.38 -0.87
CA ARG A 457 17.77 -14.47 -0.67
C ARG A 457 18.25 -15.44 0.43
N ARG A 458 19.52 -15.86 0.38
CA ARG A 458 20.11 -16.76 1.38
C ARG A 458 20.17 -16.11 2.76
N SER A 459 20.48 -14.82 2.85
CA SER A 459 20.50 -14.03 4.09
C SER A 459 19.12 -13.94 4.71
N VAL A 460 18.08 -13.72 3.90
CA VAL A 460 16.68 -13.69 4.34
C VAL A 460 16.22 -15.09 4.77
N ASP A 461 16.51 -16.13 3.98
CA ASP A 461 16.23 -17.53 4.34
C ASP A 461 16.97 -17.97 5.63
N ARG A 462 18.10 -17.32 5.99
CA ARG A 462 18.85 -17.50 7.25
C ARG A 462 18.34 -16.63 8.41
N GLY A 463 17.34 -15.78 8.18
CA GLY A 463 16.76 -14.90 9.20
C GLY A 463 17.54 -13.61 9.49
N TRP A 464 18.58 -13.28 8.71
CA TRP A 464 19.40 -12.07 8.94
C TRP A 464 18.64 -10.76 8.70
N TYR A 465 17.55 -10.80 7.93
CA TYR A 465 16.78 -9.61 7.51
C TYR A 465 15.35 -9.57 8.07
N THR A 466 15.07 -10.37 9.09
CA THR A 466 13.75 -10.40 9.73
C THR A 466 13.38 -9.02 10.27
N SER A 467 12.08 -8.72 10.35
CA SER A 467 11.60 -7.47 10.96
C SER A 467 12.14 -7.25 12.39
N ARG A 468 12.43 -8.34 13.13
CA ARG A 468 13.15 -8.32 14.41
C ARG A 468 14.57 -7.78 14.33
N ALA A 469 15.37 -8.22 13.35
CA ALA A 469 16.76 -7.78 13.21
C ALA A 469 16.83 -6.26 12.96
N ARG A 470 15.93 -5.73 12.12
CA ARG A 470 15.87 -4.30 11.80
C ARG A 470 15.47 -3.42 12.98
N ARG A 471 14.55 -3.88 13.83
CA ARG A 471 14.13 -3.14 15.02
C ARG A 471 15.23 -2.99 16.06
N HIS A 472 16.14 -3.96 16.15
CA HIS A 472 17.27 -3.89 17.07
C HIS A 472 18.48 -3.14 16.52
N GLY A 473 18.36 -2.49 15.35
CA GLY A 473 19.46 -1.75 14.74
C GLY A 473 20.69 -2.61 14.43
N ARG A 474 20.49 -3.91 14.19
CA ARG A 474 21.55 -4.86 13.83
C ARG A 474 21.68 -5.03 12.32
#